data_AF-A0A673HRC8-F1
#
_entry.id   AF-A0A673HRC8-F1
#
_cell.length_a   1.000
_cell.length_b   1.000
_cell.length_c   1.000
_cell.angle_alpha   90.00
_cell.angle_beta   90.00
_cell.angle_gamma   90.00
#
_symmetry.space_group_name_H-M   'P 1'
#
loop_
_entity.id
_entity.type
_entity.pdbx_description
1 polymer ?
#
loop_
_entity_poly.entity_id
_entity_poly.type
_entity_poly.pdbx_seq_one_letter_code
_entity_poly.pdbx_strand_id
1 'polypeptide(L)'
;MCRFVFSICTFGFVLSCFSPHISARFTDDLLQSSSNRANASSRHTRGVDSPAPIDCKLKSWTQWSPCDSCRDRMIRFQYLERASQFGGQKCVHSQWDERQCPEEGECQLQDNHCGDMFACGPQGRCVGQQLRCNDEIDCVNHKDETDCEVINRRETKCTGMLTIPGAEKATQGYSALSGDFMNHVLDPAYFGGVCEYIYNGEWRKLTYDPFCEHLSYDDAEKYYRKPHNFLSYQIMAQATTEETSDYYEDAVSFLKARQREISFNIGVTIRVAFVEVGGELSAEFKFLRNISQYTNKEVGFVRLLSTVQTAQFKMRSRDLILDEDMLWALGDLPDQYDFGAYSQFFNEYGTHYVTEGTMGGVLDYVAVVNKNAMKRNEMTGLQIGACLGLSLGLTVGQSTSISVKGKVCGKVATKISIDDKSSSAIEDVLGFVKGGHTGSSTGSLAIKDAKSYQDWGKSLKYNPALIEFEVSPIYELVRLSTAAEQLRTKLPHLKMAWEEYMQNFNPCRCASCKNNGVPVLSRTDCSCICKNGYRGDACEETERKGPTHGDWSCWSSWTPCVSGTKTRKRECSNPPPKDGGLPCQGSSNQKKHC
;
A
#
# COMPACT_ATOMS: atom_id res chain seq x y z
N MET A 1 27.33 0.91 -51.23
CA MET A 1 27.03 -0.36 -51.94
C MET A 1 27.56 -1.52 -51.11
N CYS A 2 26.69 -2.23 -50.41
CA CYS A 2 26.75 -3.68 -50.22
C CYS A 2 25.36 -4.12 -49.75
N ARG A 3 24.75 -4.99 -50.55
CA ARG A 3 23.38 -5.49 -50.42
C ARG A 3 23.32 -6.58 -49.36
N PHE A 4 22.29 -6.59 -48.52
CA PHE A 4 21.87 -7.80 -47.82
C PHE A 4 20.60 -8.34 -48.46
N VAL A 5 20.72 -9.55 -49.01
CA VAL A 5 19.69 -10.33 -49.66
C VAL A 5 18.98 -11.15 -48.59
N PHE A 6 17.66 -10.98 -48.50
CA PHE A 6 16.75 -11.86 -47.78
C PHE A 6 16.83 -13.27 -48.39
N SER A 7 17.08 -14.28 -47.56
CA SER A 7 16.76 -15.66 -47.89
C SER A 7 15.78 -16.21 -46.86
N ILE A 8 14.59 -16.49 -47.38
CA ILE A 8 13.42 -17.03 -46.73
C ILE A 8 13.68 -18.51 -46.42
N CYS A 9 13.63 -18.88 -45.15
CA CYS A 9 13.36 -20.26 -44.75
C CYS A 9 11.98 -20.31 -44.11
N THR A 10 10.99 -20.57 -44.97
CA THR A 10 9.67 -21.05 -44.61
C THR A 10 9.79 -22.42 -43.93
N PHE A 11 9.68 -22.44 -42.60
CA PHE A 11 9.15 -23.59 -41.88
C PHE A 11 7.87 -23.14 -41.19
N GLY A 12 6.74 -23.55 -41.78
CA GLY A 12 5.43 -23.36 -41.21
C GLY A 12 5.29 -24.17 -39.93
N PHE A 13 5.34 -23.48 -38.80
CA PHE A 13 4.61 -23.88 -37.60
C PHE A 13 3.64 -22.75 -37.29
N VAL A 14 2.39 -22.96 -37.69
CA VAL A 14 1.25 -22.18 -37.21
C VAL A 14 1.08 -22.57 -35.74
N LEU A 15 1.71 -21.81 -34.85
CA LEU A 15 1.35 -21.74 -33.44
C LEU A 15 0.65 -20.41 -33.24
N SER A 16 -0.64 -20.43 -33.52
CA SER A 16 -1.60 -19.46 -33.03
C SER A 16 -1.50 -19.40 -31.51
N CYS A 17 -0.78 -18.40 -30.96
CA CYS A 17 -0.96 -17.98 -29.59
C CYS A 17 -2.30 -17.26 -29.47
N PHE A 18 -3.38 -18.04 -29.49
CA PHE A 18 -4.58 -17.67 -28.75
C PHE A 18 -4.15 -17.63 -27.29
N SER A 19 -4.15 -16.46 -26.66
CA SER A 19 -4.27 -16.39 -25.21
C SER A 19 -5.64 -16.95 -24.85
N PRO A 20 -5.75 -18.12 -24.19
CA PRO A 20 -6.99 -18.42 -23.52
C PRO A 20 -6.98 -17.55 -22.26
N HIS A 21 -7.95 -16.63 -22.18
CA HIS A 21 -8.46 -16.22 -20.88
C HIS A 21 -8.90 -17.49 -20.15
N ILE A 22 -8.01 -18.04 -19.33
CA ILE A 22 -8.38 -19.05 -18.34
C ILE A 22 -9.10 -18.27 -17.26
N SER A 23 -10.41 -18.17 -17.43
CA SER A 23 -11.34 -17.94 -16.33
C SER A 23 -11.15 -19.09 -15.35
N ALA A 24 -10.45 -18.83 -14.26
CA ALA A 24 -10.34 -19.77 -13.15
C ALA A 24 -11.72 -19.83 -12.47
N ARG A 25 -12.62 -20.65 -13.02
CA ARG A 25 -13.79 -21.14 -12.30
C ARG A 25 -13.29 -21.93 -11.10
N PHE A 26 -13.52 -21.39 -9.92
CA PHE A 26 -13.47 -22.12 -8.65
C PHE A 26 -14.29 -23.40 -8.78
N THR A 27 -13.61 -24.54 -8.80
CA THR A 27 -14.21 -25.83 -8.46
C THR A 27 -13.62 -26.23 -7.12
N ASP A 28 -14.44 -26.05 -6.11
CA ASP A 28 -14.19 -26.33 -4.70
C ASP A 28 -14.31 -27.85 -4.49
N ASP A 29 -13.39 -28.64 -5.05
CA ASP A 29 -13.41 -30.09 -4.94
C ASP A 29 -11.99 -30.67 -5.06
N LEU A 30 -11.16 -30.49 -4.03
CA LEU A 30 -9.99 -31.36 -3.73
C LEU A 30 -9.36 -31.05 -2.35
N LEU A 31 -10.17 -30.79 -1.31
CA LEU A 31 -9.71 -30.83 0.09
C LEU A 31 -10.70 -31.53 1.05
N GLN A 32 -11.61 -32.35 0.52
CA GLN A 32 -12.44 -33.26 1.33
C GLN A 32 -11.86 -34.68 1.35
N SER A 33 -10.75 -34.86 2.07
CA SER A 33 -10.34 -36.19 2.58
C SER A 33 -9.31 -36.01 3.69
N SER A 34 -9.80 -35.63 4.87
CA SER A 34 -9.22 -35.96 6.20
C SER A 34 -9.95 -35.28 7.37
N SER A 35 -11.11 -34.64 7.15
CA SER A 35 -11.96 -34.16 8.24
C SER A 35 -12.73 -35.32 8.88
N ASN A 36 -12.05 -36.16 9.66
CA ASN A 36 -12.66 -36.96 10.72
C ASN A 36 -11.57 -37.65 11.54
N ARG A 37 -10.82 -36.87 12.34
CA ARG A 37 -10.36 -37.29 13.68
C ARG A 37 -9.70 -36.14 14.43
N ALA A 38 -10.15 -35.98 15.68
CA ALA A 38 -9.60 -35.15 16.75
C ALA A 38 -9.82 -33.63 16.64
N ASN A 39 -11.08 -33.24 16.86
CA ASN A 39 -11.38 -32.12 17.75
C ASN A 39 -10.64 -32.30 19.08
N ALA A 40 -9.46 -31.70 19.19
CA ALA A 40 -8.84 -31.36 20.46
C ALA A 40 -8.32 -29.93 20.32
N SER A 41 -9.27 -28.98 20.30
CA SER A 41 -8.94 -27.61 20.71
C SER A 41 -8.20 -27.70 22.03
N SER A 42 -6.94 -27.28 22.03
CA SER A 42 -6.19 -26.99 23.24
C SER A 42 -7.09 -26.10 24.09
N ARG A 43 -7.71 -26.66 25.14
CA ARG A 43 -8.41 -25.89 26.15
C ARG A 43 -7.37 -25.04 26.85
N HIS A 44 -7.13 -23.84 26.35
CA HIS A 44 -6.50 -22.80 27.13
C HIS A 44 -7.35 -22.57 28.37
N THR A 45 -6.77 -22.82 29.54
CA THR A 45 -7.36 -22.47 30.83
C THR A 45 -7.60 -20.97 30.83
N ARG A 46 -8.87 -20.54 30.81
CA ARG A 46 -9.24 -19.12 30.84
C ARG A 46 -8.77 -18.50 32.15
N GLY A 47 -8.14 -17.33 32.06
CA GLY A 47 -7.95 -16.45 33.22
C GLY A 47 -9.31 -16.02 33.77
N VAL A 48 -9.40 -15.79 35.08
CA VAL A 48 -10.65 -15.43 35.76
C VAL A 48 -11.23 -14.10 35.23
N ASP A 49 -10.40 -13.24 34.65
CA ASP A 49 -10.77 -11.91 34.12
C ASP A 49 -10.81 -11.82 32.58
N SER A 50 -10.64 -12.95 31.88
CA SER A 50 -10.66 -13.02 30.41
C SER A 50 -12.06 -12.76 29.87
N PRO A 51 -12.23 -11.83 28.91
CA PRO A 51 -13.55 -11.56 28.32
C PRO A 51 -14.10 -12.79 27.59
N ALA A 52 -15.43 -12.88 27.51
CA ALA A 52 -16.08 -13.97 26.80
C ALA A 52 -15.71 -13.95 25.31
N PRO A 53 -15.47 -15.12 24.67
CA PRO A 53 -15.25 -15.19 23.23
C PRO A 53 -16.42 -14.57 22.48
N ILE A 54 -16.08 -13.81 21.44
CA ILE A 54 -17.05 -13.14 20.59
C ILE A 54 -17.00 -13.83 19.23
N ASP A 55 -18.06 -14.55 18.89
CA ASP A 55 -18.17 -15.17 17.57
C ASP A 55 -18.56 -14.14 16.52
N CYS A 56 -17.96 -14.30 15.34
CA CYS A 56 -18.26 -13.48 14.18
C CYS A 56 -19.72 -13.65 13.76
N LYS A 57 -20.39 -12.54 13.47
CA LYS A 57 -21.77 -12.51 12.99
C LYS A 57 -21.87 -11.54 11.81
N LEU A 58 -22.28 -12.06 10.67
CA LEU A 58 -22.64 -11.29 9.48
C LEU A 58 -24.14 -11.03 9.47
N LYS A 59 -24.55 -9.88 8.94
CA LYS A 59 -25.96 -9.60 8.63
C LYS A 59 -26.40 -10.44 7.43
N SER A 60 -27.70 -10.46 7.18
CA SER A 60 -28.25 -11.02 5.94
C SER A 60 -27.67 -10.31 4.71
N TRP A 61 -27.56 -11.04 3.60
CA TRP A 61 -27.19 -10.48 2.30
C TRP A 61 -28.09 -9.30 1.93
N THR A 62 -27.50 -8.26 1.33
CA THR A 62 -28.26 -7.25 0.59
C THR A 62 -28.94 -7.89 -0.62
N GLN A 63 -29.89 -7.16 -1.20
CA GLN A 63 -30.38 -7.51 -2.54
C GLN A 63 -29.22 -7.49 -3.53
N TRP A 64 -29.33 -8.28 -4.59
CA TRP A 64 -28.38 -8.22 -5.70
C TRP A 64 -28.47 -6.84 -6.35
N SER A 65 -27.31 -6.28 -6.69
CA SER A 65 -27.24 -5.04 -7.47
C SER A 65 -28.03 -5.19 -8.77
N PRO A 66 -28.66 -4.13 -9.28
CA PRO A 66 -29.38 -4.19 -10.54
C PRO A 66 -28.45 -4.66 -11.67
N CYS A 67 -28.96 -5.60 -12.48
CA CYS A 67 -28.31 -6.02 -13.70
C CYS A 67 -28.81 -5.15 -14.84
N ASP A 68 -27.88 -4.54 -15.57
CA ASP A 68 -28.16 -3.80 -16.81
C ASP A 68 -27.50 -4.56 -17.96
N SER A 69 -27.97 -4.41 -19.20
CA SER A 69 -27.45 -5.13 -20.37
C SER A 69 -25.96 -4.88 -20.68
N CYS A 70 -25.37 -3.88 -20.02
CA CYS A 70 -23.96 -3.51 -20.11
C CYS A 70 -23.08 -4.07 -18.99
N ARG A 71 -23.67 -4.68 -17.95
CA ARG A 71 -22.91 -5.24 -16.81
C ARG A 71 -22.81 -6.75 -16.96
N ASP A 72 -21.60 -7.27 -16.75
CA ASP A 72 -21.37 -8.71 -16.79
C ASP A 72 -21.71 -9.40 -15.46
N ARG A 73 -21.73 -8.65 -14.34
CA ARG A 73 -21.88 -9.22 -13.00
C ARG A 73 -22.81 -8.39 -12.10
N MET A 74 -23.55 -9.11 -11.26
CA MET A 74 -24.27 -8.60 -10.11
C MET A 74 -23.46 -8.86 -8.85
N ILE A 75 -23.48 -7.91 -7.93
CA ILE A 75 -22.75 -7.97 -6.67
C ILE A 75 -23.76 -7.83 -5.54
N ARG A 76 -23.51 -8.54 -4.44
CA ARG A 76 -24.22 -8.30 -3.18
C ARG A 76 -23.23 -8.31 -2.03
N PHE A 77 -23.62 -7.67 -0.94
CA PHE A 77 -22.76 -7.45 0.21
C PHE A 77 -23.38 -7.95 1.51
N GLN A 78 -22.51 -8.36 2.44
CA GLN A 78 -22.87 -8.63 3.83
C GLN A 78 -22.14 -7.70 4.78
N TYR A 79 -22.92 -6.92 5.51
CA TYR A 79 -22.42 -6.14 6.61
C TYR A 79 -21.93 -7.05 7.73
N LEU A 80 -20.69 -6.84 8.16
CA LEU A 80 -20.24 -7.37 9.44
C LEU A 80 -21.12 -6.77 10.54
N GLU A 81 -21.78 -7.58 11.36
CA GLU A 81 -22.51 -7.10 12.55
C GLU A 81 -21.54 -7.05 13.72
N ARG A 82 -20.76 -8.12 13.89
CA ARG A 82 -19.79 -8.30 14.95
C ARG A 82 -18.61 -9.12 14.45
N ALA A 83 -17.39 -8.63 14.65
CA ALA A 83 -16.16 -9.35 14.32
C ALA A 83 -15.88 -10.47 15.33
N SER A 84 -15.15 -11.51 14.92
CA SER A 84 -14.64 -12.51 15.87
C SER A 84 -13.57 -11.90 16.76
N GLN A 85 -13.59 -12.21 18.07
CA GLN A 85 -12.58 -11.72 19.00
C GLN A 85 -12.45 -12.65 20.21
N PHE A 86 -11.30 -12.58 20.90
CA PHE A 86 -11.03 -13.33 22.14
C PHE A 86 -11.22 -14.85 21.99
N GLY A 87 -10.70 -15.41 20.89
CA GLY A 87 -10.80 -16.84 20.59
C GLY A 87 -12.18 -17.30 20.08
N GLY A 88 -13.05 -16.37 19.68
CA GLY A 88 -14.32 -16.70 19.03
C GLY A 88 -14.16 -17.23 17.60
N GLN A 89 -15.20 -17.87 17.08
CA GLN A 89 -15.19 -18.47 15.75
C GLN A 89 -15.20 -17.40 14.65
N LYS A 90 -14.26 -17.52 13.70
CA LYS A 90 -14.16 -16.63 12.53
C LYS A 90 -15.25 -16.93 11.51
N CYS A 91 -15.71 -15.90 10.80
CA CYS A 91 -16.52 -16.09 9.62
C CYS A 91 -15.66 -16.67 8.49
N VAL A 92 -16.15 -17.69 7.80
CA VAL A 92 -15.43 -18.36 6.69
C VAL A 92 -15.77 -17.73 5.33
N HIS A 93 -16.93 -17.09 5.22
CA HIS A 93 -17.43 -16.53 3.97
C HIS A 93 -16.92 -15.11 3.71
N SER A 94 -16.71 -14.79 2.43
CA SER A 94 -16.45 -13.43 1.96
C SER A 94 -17.64 -12.50 2.27
N GLN A 95 -17.35 -11.22 2.49
CA GLN A 95 -18.39 -10.20 2.62
C GLN A 95 -18.99 -9.78 1.27
N TRP A 96 -18.33 -10.14 0.17
CA TRP A 96 -18.81 -9.95 -1.20
C TRP A 96 -19.13 -11.30 -1.82
N ASP A 97 -20.20 -11.30 -2.61
CA ASP A 97 -20.57 -12.41 -3.47
C ASP A 97 -20.90 -11.85 -4.85
N GLU A 98 -20.40 -12.50 -5.89
CA GLU A 98 -20.55 -12.09 -7.28
C GLU A 98 -21.25 -13.18 -8.08
N ARG A 99 -22.09 -12.75 -9.02
CA ARG A 99 -22.82 -13.65 -9.92
C ARG A 99 -22.88 -13.04 -11.30
N GLN A 100 -22.78 -13.86 -12.33
CA GLN A 100 -22.95 -13.41 -13.70
C GLN A 100 -24.38 -12.92 -13.95
N CYS A 101 -24.50 -11.80 -14.66
CA CYS A 101 -25.77 -11.26 -15.11
C CYS A 101 -26.46 -12.25 -16.08
N PRO A 102 -27.79 -12.40 -16.01
CA PRO A 102 -28.54 -13.08 -17.07
C PRO A 102 -28.33 -12.34 -18.40
N GLU A 103 -28.15 -13.06 -19.51
CA GLU A 103 -28.02 -12.45 -20.85
C GLU A 103 -29.35 -11.80 -21.26
N GLU A 104 -29.56 -10.53 -20.90
CA GLU A 104 -30.74 -9.75 -21.28
C GLU A 104 -30.32 -8.54 -22.13
N GLY A 105 -30.31 -8.73 -23.46
CA GLY A 105 -30.25 -7.64 -24.44
C GLY A 105 -28.86 -7.13 -24.81
N GLU A 106 -28.77 -6.41 -25.93
CA GLU A 106 -27.54 -5.70 -26.34
C GLU A 106 -27.35 -4.46 -25.47
N CYS A 107 -26.13 -4.26 -24.97
CA CYS A 107 -25.74 -3.03 -24.28
C CYS A 107 -25.90 -1.83 -25.23
N GLN A 108 -26.86 -0.95 -24.95
CA GLN A 108 -27.03 0.30 -25.69
C GLN A 108 -25.96 1.29 -25.24
N LEU A 109 -24.78 1.16 -25.83
CA LEU A 109 -23.68 2.10 -25.65
C LEU A 109 -24.07 3.43 -26.32
N GLN A 110 -23.91 4.55 -25.61
CA GLN A 110 -24.08 5.86 -26.22
C GLN A 110 -22.96 6.07 -27.24
N ASP A 111 -23.30 6.03 -28.53
CA ASP A 111 -22.36 6.16 -29.65
C ASP A 111 -21.60 7.51 -29.69
N ASN A 112 -21.92 8.49 -28.84
CA ASN A 112 -21.32 9.82 -28.95
C ASN A 112 -21.18 10.59 -27.62
N HIS A 113 -20.68 9.94 -26.56
CA HIS A 113 -20.40 10.65 -25.29
C HIS A 113 -19.28 11.69 -25.42
N CYS A 114 -18.38 11.54 -26.40
CA CYS A 114 -17.26 12.45 -26.64
C CYS A 114 -17.57 13.65 -27.55
N GLY A 115 -18.77 13.74 -28.12
CA GLY A 115 -19.16 14.83 -29.02
C GLY A 115 -18.25 14.92 -30.25
N ASP A 116 -17.50 16.02 -30.39
CA ASP A 116 -16.56 16.22 -31.51
C ASP A 116 -15.19 15.54 -31.29
N MET A 117 -14.93 15.04 -30.08
CA MET A 117 -13.68 14.34 -29.73
C MET A 117 -13.74 12.85 -30.13
N PHE A 118 -12.57 12.26 -30.33
CA PHE A 118 -12.44 10.83 -30.62
C PHE A 118 -12.62 10.02 -29.32
N ALA A 119 -13.40 8.95 -29.38
CA ALA A 119 -13.62 8.05 -28.26
C ALA A 119 -12.69 6.83 -28.36
N CYS A 120 -11.85 6.59 -27.34
CA CYS A 120 -11.02 5.38 -27.26
C CYS A 120 -11.88 4.11 -27.19
N GLY A 121 -13.09 4.21 -26.64
CA GLY A 121 -14.03 3.11 -26.54
C GLY A 121 -15.40 3.63 -26.15
N PRO A 122 -16.40 2.76 -26.05
CA PRO A 122 -17.77 3.18 -25.80
C PRO A 122 -18.00 3.81 -24.42
N GLN A 123 -17.17 3.48 -23.42
CA GLN A 123 -17.07 4.19 -22.14
C GLN A 123 -15.66 4.70 -21.87
N GLY A 124 -14.82 4.71 -22.92
CA GLY A 124 -13.42 5.06 -22.83
C GLY A 124 -13.18 6.56 -22.80
N ARG A 125 -11.90 6.92 -22.64
CA ARG A 125 -11.43 8.30 -22.66
C ARG A 125 -11.81 9.01 -23.97
N CYS A 126 -12.13 10.30 -23.86
CA CYS A 126 -12.25 11.20 -24.99
C CYS A 126 -10.92 11.89 -25.27
N VAL A 127 -10.45 11.78 -26.51
CA VAL A 127 -9.16 12.28 -26.99
C VAL A 127 -9.42 13.28 -28.11
N GLY A 128 -8.67 14.39 -28.15
CA GLY A 128 -8.85 15.39 -29.20
C GLY A 128 -8.48 14.84 -30.58
N GLN A 129 -9.20 15.24 -31.64
CA GLN A 129 -8.95 14.76 -33.02
C GLN A 129 -7.49 15.00 -33.49
N GLN A 130 -6.85 16.04 -32.96
CA GLN A 130 -5.44 16.36 -33.25
C GLN A 130 -4.42 15.36 -32.68
N LEU A 131 -4.86 14.47 -31.79
CA LEU A 131 -4.06 13.42 -31.17
C LEU A 131 -4.24 12.07 -31.87
N ARG A 132 -5.15 11.96 -32.84
CA ARG A 132 -5.31 10.75 -33.63
C ARG A 132 -4.20 10.66 -34.69
N CYS A 133 -3.64 9.47 -34.88
CA CYS A 133 -2.60 9.18 -35.86
C CYS A 133 -1.34 10.05 -35.67
N ASN A 134 -0.96 10.32 -34.42
CA ASN A 134 0.19 11.17 -34.07
C ASN A 134 1.45 10.37 -33.70
N ASP A 135 1.42 9.04 -33.80
CA ASP A 135 2.49 8.10 -33.39
C ASP A 135 2.74 8.09 -31.86
N GLU A 136 1.74 8.50 -31.07
CA GLU A 136 1.70 8.42 -29.61
C GLU A 136 0.46 7.65 -29.16
N ILE A 137 0.59 6.79 -28.16
CA ILE A 137 -0.53 6.00 -27.64
C ILE A 137 -1.25 6.82 -26.58
N ASP A 138 -2.39 7.42 -26.94
CA ASP A 138 -3.27 8.18 -26.06
C ASP A 138 -4.46 7.34 -25.55
N CYS A 139 -4.80 6.27 -26.28
CA CYS A 139 -5.75 5.23 -25.86
C CYS A 139 -5.05 3.92 -25.47
N VAL A 140 -5.41 3.30 -24.34
CA VAL A 140 -4.79 2.03 -23.89
C VAL A 140 -4.98 0.90 -24.91
N ASN A 141 -6.09 0.91 -25.65
CA ASN A 141 -6.35 -0.06 -26.72
C ASN A 141 -5.71 0.29 -28.07
N HIS A 142 -4.93 1.38 -28.14
CA HIS A 142 -4.22 1.87 -29.32
C HIS A 142 -5.11 2.24 -30.51
N LYS A 143 -6.44 2.38 -30.31
CA LYS A 143 -7.38 2.63 -31.42
C LYS A 143 -7.20 3.98 -32.11
N ASP A 144 -6.70 4.95 -31.37
CA ASP A 144 -6.27 6.26 -31.88
C ASP A 144 -5.21 6.16 -32.99
N GLU A 145 -4.37 5.12 -32.94
CA GLU A 145 -3.30 4.88 -33.91
C GLU A 145 -3.63 3.74 -34.91
N THR A 146 -4.88 3.26 -34.90
CA THR A 146 -5.38 2.29 -35.89
C THR A 146 -6.12 2.98 -37.04
N ASP A 147 -6.09 2.36 -38.22
CA ASP A 147 -6.74 2.86 -39.45
C ASP A 147 -6.33 4.29 -39.86
N CYS A 148 -5.03 4.57 -39.75
CA CYS A 148 -4.43 5.84 -40.14
C CYS A 148 -3.98 5.82 -41.61
N GLU A 149 -4.64 6.57 -42.49
CA GLU A 149 -4.19 6.76 -43.87
C GLU A 149 -2.91 7.61 -43.95
N VAL A 150 -2.79 8.60 -43.06
CA VAL A 150 -1.63 9.50 -42.95
C VAL A 150 -1.26 9.61 -41.47
N ILE A 151 -0.03 9.21 -41.13
CA ILE A 151 0.52 9.39 -39.78
C ILE A 151 1.13 10.79 -39.70
N ASN A 152 0.51 11.66 -38.90
CA ASN A 152 0.98 13.01 -38.65
C ASN A 152 2.06 12.99 -37.55
N ARG A 153 3.24 12.45 -37.90
CA ARG A 153 4.39 12.48 -37.00
C ARG A 153 4.79 13.92 -36.72
N ARG A 154 4.54 14.38 -35.49
CA ARG A 154 5.18 15.59 -35.02
C ARG A 154 6.66 15.27 -34.82
N GLU A 155 7.53 16.00 -35.50
CA GLU A 155 8.98 15.97 -35.21
C GLU A 155 9.21 16.59 -33.82
N THR A 156 8.98 15.81 -32.77
CA THR A 156 9.29 16.20 -31.41
C THR A 156 10.57 15.54 -30.96
N LYS A 157 11.26 16.18 -30.01
CA LYS A 157 12.43 15.57 -29.37
C LYS A 157 12.05 14.45 -28.40
N CYS A 158 10.76 14.28 -28.09
CA CYS A 158 10.27 13.35 -27.08
C CYS A 158 10.15 11.90 -27.57
N THR A 159 10.22 11.65 -28.88
CA THR A 159 10.15 10.31 -29.44
C THR A 159 11.31 9.45 -28.91
N GLY A 160 10.97 8.34 -28.26
CA GLY A 160 11.95 7.42 -27.67
C GLY A 160 12.55 7.85 -26.33
N MET A 161 12.08 8.95 -25.72
CA MET A 161 12.48 9.32 -24.36
C MET A 161 11.86 8.39 -23.31
N LEU A 162 12.63 8.07 -22.27
CA LEU A 162 12.14 7.34 -21.11
C LEU A 162 11.16 8.21 -20.31
N THR A 163 10.16 7.59 -19.68
CA THR A 163 9.25 8.29 -18.77
C THR A 163 9.93 8.55 -17.43
N ILE A 164 9.41 9.51 -16.66
CA ILE A 164 9.93 9.78 -15.31
C ILE A 164 9.90 8.50 -14.44
N PRO A 165 11.02 8.14 -13.77
CA PRO A 165 11.07 6.96 -12.92
C PRO A 165 10.01 7.01 -11.81
N GLY A 166 9.34 5.89 -11.58
CA GLY A 166 8.30 5.79 -10.55
C GLY A 166 6.95 6.40 -10.90
N ALA A 167 6.73 6.88 -12.14
CA ALA A 167 5.43 7.38 -12.59
C ALA A 167 4.30 6.39 -12.28
N GLU A 168 4.50 5.12 -12.63
CA GLU A 168 3.57 4.03 -12.33
C GLU A 168 3.21 3.96 -10.84
N LYS A 169 4.19 4.03 -9.94
CA LYS A 169 3.94 3.97 -8.48
C LYS A 169 3.18 5.19 -7.98
N ALA A 170 3.46 6.37 -8.53
CA ALA A 170 2.80 7.62 -8.17
C ALA A 170 1.32 7.67 -8.58
N THR A 171 0.95 6.95 -9.63
CA THR A 171 -0.41 6.94 -10.15
C THR A 171 -1.28 5.81 -9.59
N GLN A 172 -0.75 4.97 -8.70
CA GLN A 172 -1.53 3.95 -8.01
C GLN A 172 -2.50 4.58 -6.99
N GLY A 173 -3.65 3.95 -6.85
CA GLY A 173 -4.56 4.24 -5.75
C GLY A 173 -3.99 3.79 -4.41
N TYR A 174 -4.47 4.37 -3.32
CA TYR A 174 -3.98 4.11 -1.97
C TYR A 174 -5.13 3.77 -1.02
N SER A 175 -5.01 2.67 -0.29
CA SER A 175 -5.95 2.30 0.75
C SER A 175 -5.48 2.79 2.11
N ALA A 176 -6.12 3.84 2.63
CA ALA A 176 -5.79 4.39 3.94
C ALA A 176 -6.03 3.41 5.11
N LEU A 177 -6.87 2.38 4.93
CA LEU A 177 -7.15 1.39 5.96
C LEU A 177 -6.11 0.27 6.02
N SER A 178 -5.70 -0.24 4.86
CA SER A 178 -4.70 -1.31 4.79
C SER A 178 -3.27 -0.79 4.76
N GLY A 179 -3.05 0.44 4.30
CA GLY A 179 -1.73 1.03 4.10
C GLY A 179 -1.09 0.68 2.75
N ASP A 180 -1.83 0.02 1.86
CA ASP A 180 -1.31 -0.55 0.62
C ASP A 180 -1.68 0.28 -0.62
N PHE A 181 -0.80 0.22 -1.62
CA PHE A 181 -1.05 0.72 -2.97
C PHE A 181 -1.83 -0.32 -3.78
N MET A 182 -2.79 0.17 -4.56
CA MET A 182 -3.78 -0.59 -5.32
C MET A 182 -3.55 -0.42 -6.82
N ASN A 183 -4.57 -0.70 -7.64
CA ASN A 183 -4.51 -0.50 -9.08
C ASN A 183 -4.30 0.99 -9.46
N HIS A 184 -3.88 1.24 -10.70
CA HIS A 184 -3.69 2.60 -11.21
C HIS A 184 -5.02 3.37 -11.21
N VAL A 185 -4.97 4.60 -10.72
CA VAL A 185 -6.12 5.54 -10.72
C VAL A 185 -5.89 6.73 -11.64
N LEU A 186 -4.64 7.04 -11.92
CA LEU A 186 -4.22 8.01 -12.92
C LEU A 186 -3.44 7.30 -14.01
N ASP A 187 -3.53 7.79 -15.23
CA ASP A 187 -2.75 7.24 -16.32
C ASP A 187 -1.26 7.64 -16.15
N PRO A 188 -0.33 6.68 -16.02
CA PRO A 188 1.10 6.95 -15.88
C PRO A 188 1.80 7.31 -17.20
N ALA A 189 1.19 7.03 -18.36
CA ALA A 189 1.80 7.12 -19.67
C ALA A 189 1.11 8.12 -20.63
N TYR A 190 0.00 8.74 -20.23
CA TYR A 190 -0.66 9.75 -21.05
C TYR A 190 0.12 11.08 -21.10
N PHE A 191 0.41 11.56 -22.32
CA PHE A 191 1.11 12.83 -22.57
C PHE A 191 0.23 13.90 -23.22
N GLY A 192 -0.84 13.51 -23.92
CA GLY A 192 -1.76 14.45 -24.58
C GLY A 192 -1.11 15.30 -25.66
N GLY A 193 -0.13 14.74 -26.39
CA GLY A 193 0.60 15.41 -27.46
C GLY A 193 1.51 16.57 -27.02
N VAL A 194 1.74 16.74 -25.72
CA VAL A 194 2.66 17.73 -25.15
C VAL A 194 4.02 17.07 -24.88
N CYS A 195 5.08 17.68 -25.40
CA CYS A 195 6.46 17.23 -25.20
C CYS A 195 7.11 18.04 -24.07
N GLU A 196 6.82 17.66 -22.83
CA GLU A 196 7.52 18.16 -21.63
C GLU A 196 8.54 17.13 -21.15
N TYR A 197 9.75 17.60 -20.86
CA TYR A 197 10.85 16.74 -20.43
C TYR A 197 11.68 17.38 -19.32
N ILE A 198 12.33 16.53 -18.55
CA ILE A 198 13.08 16.88 -17.35
C ILE A 198 14.54 16.48 -17.58
N TYR A 199 15.44 17.43 -17.37
CA TYR A 199 16.86 17.18 -17.47
C TYR A 199 17.36 16.37 -16.27
N ASN A 200 18.00 15.24 -16.55
CA ASN A 200 18.78 14.48 -15.58
C ASN A 200 20.20 15.07 -15.52
N GLY A 201 20.78 15.25 -14.33
CA GLY A 201 22.16 15.72 -14.20
C GLY A 201 23.20 14.61 -14.31
N GLU A 202 22.83 13.36 -14.07
CA GLU A 202 23.75 12.23 -13.89
C GLU A 202 24.10 11.48 -15.17
N TRP A 203 23.42 11.74 -16.30
CA TRP A 203 23.62 11.05 -17.59
C TRP A 203 25.06 11.10 -18.12
N ARG A 204 25.86 12.07 -17.67
CA ARG A 204 27.29 12.20 -18.02
C ARG A 204 28.19 11.19 -17.31
N LYS A 205 27.64 10.28 -16.51
CA LYS A 205 28.40 9.19 -15.92
C LYS A 205 28.67 8.14 -17.00
N LEU A 206 29.94 7.82 -17.20
CA LEU A 206 30.35 6.79 -18.15
C LEU A 206 29.85 5.42 -17.67
N THR A 207 29.05 4.75 -18.48
CA THR A 207 28.52 3.41 -18.19
C THR A 207 29.17 2.40 -19.14
N TYR A 208 29.53 1.24 -18.59
CA TYR A 208 30.04 0.10 -19.35
C TYR A 208 29.01 -1.01 -19.25
N ASP A 209 28.39 -1.40 -20.36
CA ASP A 209 27.58 -2.60 -20.46
C ASP A 209 28.50 -3.78 -20.85
N PRO A 210 28.78 -4.73 -19.95
CA PRO A 210 29.64 -5.87 -20.24
C PRO A 210 29.00 -6.87 -21.22
N PHE A 211 27.66 -6.91 -21.32
CA PHE A 211 26.96 -7.83 -22.21
C PHE A 211 27.06 -7.34 -23.66
N CYS A 212 26.99 -6.03 -23.86
CA CYS A 212 27.12 -5.39 -25.17
C CYS A 212 28.56 -4.91 -25.47
N GLU A 213 29.51 -5.08 -24.54
CA GLU A 213 30.87 -4.50 -24.55
C GLU A 213 30.87 -3.02 -24.96
N HIS A 214 29.87 -2.26 -24.49
CA HIS A 214 29.61 -0.89 -24.92
C HIS A 214 29.94 0.08 -23.78
N LEU A 215 30.87 1.01 -24.03
CA LEU A 215 31.22 2.09 -23.13
C LEU A 215 30.66 3.40 -23.68
N SER A 216 29.63 3.95 -23.04
CA SER A 216 28.98 5.17 -23.50
C SER A 216 28.63 6.10 -22.34
N TYR A 217 28.28 7.34 -22.69
CA TYR A 217 27.41 8.13 -21.85
C TYR A 217 25.99 7.66 -22.10
N ASP A 218 25.17 7.67 -21.06
CA ASP A 218 23.78 7.29 -21.20
C ASP A 218 22.96 8.48 -21.73
N ASP A 219 23.13 8.76 -23.02
CA ASP A 219 22.42 9.85 -23.71
C ASP A 219 20.90 9.66 -23.65
N ALA A 220 20.41 8.42 -23.49
CA ALA A 220 18.99 8.10 -23.37
C ALA A 220 18.40 8.58 -22.03
N GLU A 221 19.18 8.54 -20.95
CA GLU A 221 18.76 9.01 -19.62
C GLU A 221 18.92 10.51 -19.40
N LYS A 222 19.42 11.24 -20.40
CA LYS A 222 19.64 12.69 -20.30
C LYS A 222 18.35 13.46 -20.05
N TYR A 223 17.25 12.99 -20.64
CA TYR A 223 15.94 13.61 -20.52
C TYR A 223 14.88 12.55 -20.23
N TYR A 224 14.07 12.82 -19.23
CA TYR A 224 12.87 12.02 -18.95
C TYR A 224 11.63 12.77 -19.40
N ARG A 225 10.76 12.10 -20.16
CA ARG A 225 9.46 12.63 -20.58
C ARG A 225 8.51 12.63 -19.40
N LYS A 226 7.87 13.77 -19.15
CA LYS A 226 6.94 13.97 -18.03
C LYS A 226 5.49 13.73 -18.51
N PRO A 227 4.75 12.77 -17.93
CA PRO A 227 3.33 12.56 -18.23
C PRO A 227 2.47 13.76 -17.81
N HIS A 228 1.31 13.93 -18.46
CA HIS A 228 0.44 15.11 -18.31
C HIS A 228 -0.07 15.33 -16.87
N ASN A 229 -0.32 14.24 -16.15
CA ASN A 229 -0.84 14.25 -14.78
C ASN A 229 0.14 14.86 -13.76
N PHE A 230 1.44 14.88 -14.07
CA PHE A 230 2.46 15.47 -13.20
C PHE A 230 2.59 16.97 -13.49
N LEU A 231 2.36 17.81 -12.48
CA LEU A 231 2.59 19.25 -12.58
C LEU A 231 4.09 19.53 -12.61
N SER A 232 4.82 18.96 -11.65
CA SER A 232 6.26 19.11 -11.52
C SER A 232 6.89 17.81 -11.03
N TYR A 233 8.11 17.56 -11.47
CA TYR A 233 8.94 16.46 -10.99
C TYR A 233 10.40 16.95 -10.98
N GLN A 234 11.06 16.80 -9.85
CA GLN A 234 12.40 17.30 -9.60
C GLN A 234 13.29 16.16 -9.15
N ILE A 235 14.30 15.84 -9.96
CA ILE A 235 15.32 14.85 -9.60
C ILE A 235 16.29 15.49 -8.61
N MET A 236 16.61 14.77 -7.55
CA MET A 236 17.61 15.20 -6.58
C MET A 236 19.00 14.88 -7.12
N ALA A 237 19.87 15.89 -7.23
CA ALA A 237 21.21 15.73 -7.81
C ALA A 237 22.15 14.87 -6.94
N GLN A 238 21.85 14.76 -5.64
CA GLN A 238 22.47 13.83 -4.73
C GLN A 238 21.36 13.21 -3.89
N ALA A 239 21.33 11.89 -3.86
CA ALA A 239 20.44 11.15 -3.00
C ALA A 239 20.70 11.51 -1.53
N THR A 240 19.76 12.20 -0.89
CA THR A 240 19.83 12.46 0.55
C THR A 240 19.47 11.16 1.26
N THR A 241 20.41 10.68 2.07
CA THR A 241 20.18 9.52 2.93
C THR A 241 19.90 10.03 4.34
N GLU A 242 18.71 9.75 4.86
CA GLU A 242 18.40 10.02 6.26
C GLU A 242 18.40 8.71 7.03
N GLU A 243 19.23 8.66 8.06
CA GLU A 243 19.44 7.45 8.86
C GLU A 243 19.02 7.72 10.31
N THR A 244 18.07 6.93 10.79
CA THR A 244 17.66 6.97 12.19
C THR A 244 17.77 5.58 12.81
N SER A 245 18.22 5.56 14.06
CA SER A 245 18.25 4.35 14.87
C SER A 245 17.50 4.60 16.16
N ASP A 246 16.33 4.00 16.27
CA ASP A 246 15.48 4.11 17.46
C ASP A 246 15.38 2.78 18.20
N TYR A 247 15.31 2.86 19.52
CA TYR A 247 15.05 1.72 20.39
C TYR A 247 13.65 1.82 21.00
N TYR A 248 12.90 0.74 20.86
CA TYR A 248 11.56 0.58 21.39
C TYR A 248 11.53 -0.53 22.43
N GLU A 249 10.87 -0.25 23.55
CA GLU A 249 10.76 -1.19 24.65
C GLU A 249 9.84 -2.37 24.34
N ASP A 250 8.88 -2.23 23.45
CA ASP A 250 7.94 -3.30 23.13
C ASP A 250 7.31 -3.13 21.74
N ALA A 251 6.67 -4.20 21.25
CA ALA A 251 6.05 -4.22 19.92
C ALA A 251 4.98 -3.13 19.78
N VAL A 252 4.23 -2.82 20.83
CA VAL A 252 3.21 -1.77 20.81
C VAL A 252 3.83 -0.39 20.63
N SER A 253 4.92 -0.07 21.32
CA SER A 253 5.63 1.20 21.17
C SER A 253 6.22 1.39 19.78
N PHE A 254 6.76 0.31 19.19
CA PHE A 254 7.20 0.30 17.80
C PHE A 254 6.04 0.54 16.82
N LEU A 255 4.94 -0.21 16.96
CA LEU A 255 3.77 -0.09 16.08
C LEU A 255 3.13 1.31 16.17
N LYS A 256 3.04 1.89 17.37
CA LYS A 256 2.54 3.25 17.57
C LYS A 256 3.45 4.30 16.92
N ALA A 257 4.78 4.08 16.88
CA ALA A 257 5.69 4.98 16.18
C ALA A 257 5.46 4.93 14.65
N ARG A 258 5.43 3.72 14.07
CA ARG A 258 5.14 3.52 12.63
C ARG A 258 3.76 4.07 12.22
N GLN A 259 2.76 3.90 13.06
CA GLN A 259 1.42 4.43 12.81
C GLN A 259 1.38 5.97 12.71
N ARG A 260 2.23 6.67 13.46
CA ARG A 260 2.33 8.13 13.36
C ARG A 260 2.90 8.58 12.02
N GLU A 261 3.86 7.83 11.47
CA GLU A 261 4.42 8.08 10.12
C GLU A 261 3.33 7.94 9.05
N ILE A 262 2.53 6.87 9.10
CA ILE A 262 1.41 6.69 8.17
C ILE A 262 0.36 7.81 8.33
N SER A 263 0.07 8.21 9.57
CA SER A 263 -0.85 9.32 9.85
C SER A 263 -0.36 10.66 9.29
N PHE A 264 0.95 10.86 9.21
CA PHE A 264 1.55 12.03 8.58
C PHE A 264 1.27 12.03 7.08
N ASN A 265 1.53 10.92 6.39
CA ASN A 265 1.28 10.80 4.95
C ASN A 265 -0.20 10.98 4.56
N ILE A 266 -1.12 10.54 5.43
CA ILE A 266 -2.56 10.62 5.13
C ILE A 266 -3.17 11.97 5.59
N GLY A 267 -2.42 12.79 6.33
CA GLY A 267 -2.95 14.03 6.93
C GLY A 267 -4.08 13.79 7.95
N VAL A 268 -4.27 12.54 8.39
CA VAL A 268 -5.33 12.12 9.31
C VAL A 268 -4.77 11.14 10.32
N THR A 269 -5.08 11.36 11.60
CA THR A 269 -4.69 10.42 12.67
C THR A 269 -5.50 9.13 12.55
N ILE A 270 -4.85 8.06 12.09
CA ILE A 270 -5.43 6.71 12.10
C ILE A 270 -5.01 6.05 13.41
N ARG A 271 -5.99 5.72 14.26
CA ARG A 271 -5.76 5.18 15.61
C ARG A 271 -5.48 3.69 15.64
N VAL A 272 -5.80 2.96 14.57
CA VAL A 272 -5.72 1.51 14.59
C VAL A 272 -4.87 0.96 13.46
N ALA A 273 -4.18 -0.14 13.76
CA ALA A 273 -3.22 -0.81 12.91
C ALA A 273 -3.94 -1.64 11.83
N PHE A 274 -3.57 -1.38 10.58
CA PHE A 274 -3.65 -2.21 9.37
C PHE A 274 -4.84 -3.16 9.25
N VAL A 275 -5.76 -2.83 8.33
CA VAL A 275 -6.87 -3.69 7.95
C VAL A 275 -6.46 -4.61 6.81
N GLU A 276 -6.64 -5.92 6.97
CA GLU A 276 -6.65 -6.81 5.82
C GLU A 276 -8.06 -6.79 5.19
N VAL A 277 -8.18 -6.21 4.00
CA VAL A 277 -9.38 -6.30 3.15
C VAL A 277 -9.08 -7.31 2.04
N GLY A 278 -10.03 -8.17 1.67
CA GLY A 278 -9.80 -9.42 0.93
C GLY A 278 -8.81 -9.34 -0.25
N GLY A 279 -7.93 -10.34 -0.37
CA GLY A 279 -6.89 -10.43 -1.41
C GLY A 279 -5.66 -11.23 -0.95
N GLU A 280 -4.55 -11.14 -1.70
CA GLU A 280 -3.24 -11.65 -1.30
C GLU A 280 -2.64 -10.79 -0.17
N LEU A 281 -2.04 -11.43 0.83
CA LEU A 281 -1.43 -10.75 1.99
C LEU A 281 -0.33 -9.77 1.56
N SER A 282 -0.54 -8.48 1.82
CA SER A 282 0.42 -7.43 1.48
C SER A 282 1.76 -7.63 2.21
N ALA A 283 2.85 -7.17 1.59
CA ALA A 283 4.18 -7.26 2.16
C ALA A 283 4.29 -6.49 3.49
N GLU A 284 3.59 -5.35 3.61
CA GLU A 284 3.51 -4.59 4.85
C GLU A 284 2.79 -5.39 5.94
N PHE A 285 1.64 -5.98 5.63
CA PHE A 285 0.89 -6.78 6.61
C PHE A 285 1.68 -8.02 7.05
N LYS A 286 2.37 -8.71 6.12
CA LYS A 286 3.27 -9.84 6.43
C LYS A 286 4.38 -9.44 7.40
N PHE A 287 5.04 -8.30 7.15
CA PHE A 287 6.09 -7.78 8.03
C PHE A 287 5.57 -7.51 9.46
N LEU A 288 4.40 -6.89 9.59
CA LEU A 288 3.80 -6.59 10.88
C LEU A 288 3.31 -7.84 11.61
N ARG A 289 2.78 -8.81 10.87
CA ARG A 289 2.41 -10.13 11.42
C ARG A 289 3.63 -10.88 11.95
N ASN A 290 4.79 -10.74 11.33
CA ASN A 290 6.03 -11.33 11.85
C ASN A 290 6.45 -10.64 13.15
N ILE A 291 6.31 -9.32 13.24
CA ILE A 291 6.57 -8.57 14.49
C ILE A 291 5.60 -8.97 15.60
N SER A 292 4.32 -9.19 15.27
CA SER A 292 3.32 -9.53 16.28
C SER A 292 3.58 -10.88 16.97
N GLN A 293 4.36 -11.79 16.36
CA GLN A 293 4.78 -13.05 17.00
C GLN A 293 5.71 -12.86 18.22
N TYR A 294 6.28 -11.66 18.37
CA TYR A 294 7.12 -11.29 19.49
C TYR A 294 6.37 -10.54 20.59
N THR A 295 5.05 -10.38 20.43
CA THR A 295 4.19 -9.86 21.51
C THR A 295 4.26 -10.79 22.72
N ASN A 296 4.21 -10.20 23.93
CA ASN A 296 4.29 -10.91 25.22
C ASN A 296 5.64 -11.59 25.53
N LYS A 297 6.68 -11.38 24.72
CA LYS A 297 8.07 -11.79 25.03
C LYS A 297 8.86 -10.62 25.64
N GLU A 298 9.84 -10.92 26.50
CA GLU A 298 10.73 -9.91 27.09
C GLU A 298 11.80 -9.43 26.10
N VAL A 299 11.37 -8.92 24.96
CA VAL A 299 12.22 -8.42 23.89
C VAL A 299 12.03 -6.93 23.68
N GLY A 300 13.10 -6.25 23.25
CA GLY A 300 13.07 -4.90 22.71
C GLY A 300 13.18 -4.93 21.18
N PHE A 301 12.99 -3.79 20.55
CA PHE A 301 13.08 -3.64 19.10
C PHE A 301 14.02 -2.48 18.79
N VAL A 302 15.06 -2.74 18.00
CA VAL A 302 15.94 -1.69 17.47
C VAL A 302 15.59 -1.54 16.00
N ARG A 303 15.10 -0.35 15.63
CA ARG A 303 14.77 -0.01 14.24
C ARG A 303 15.91 0.81 13.66
N LEU A 304 16.50 0.32 12.58
CA LEU A 304 17.38 1.06 11.70
C LEU A 304 16.57 1.43 10.46
N LEU A 305 16.25 2.71 10.31
CA LEU A 305 15.57 3.23 9.14
C LEU A 305 16.59 4.02 8.31
N SER A 306 16.74 3.65 7.04
CA SER A 306 17.45 4.45 6.05
C SER A 306 16.49 4.79 4.91
N THR A 307 16.28 6.08 4.68
CA THR A 307 15.50 6.58 3.55
C THR A 307 16.43 7.26 2.56
N VAL A 308 16.26 6.96 1.29
CA VAL A 308 17.05 7.52 0.20
C VAL A 308 16.11 8.27 -0.72
N GLN A 309 16.19 9.59 -0.75
CA GLN A 309 15.31 10.41 -1.60
C GLN A 309 15.94 10.60 -2.98
N THR A 310 15.21 10.29 -4.05
CA THR A 310 15.71 10.38 -5.44
C THR A 310 15.00 11.47 -6.25
N ALA A 311 13.72 11.73 -5.97
CA ALA A 311 12.98 12.80 -6.63
C ALA A 311 11.80 13.29 -5.79
N GLN A 312 11.32 14.49 -6.08
CA GLN A 312 10.09 15.06 -5.51
C GLN A 312 9.13 15.39 -6.64
N PHE A 313 7.83 15.16 -6.44
CA PHE A 313 6.82 15.40 -7.45
C PHE A 313 5.54 15.98 -6.88
N LYS A 314 4.79 16.64 -7.77
CA LYS A 314 3.47 17.19 -7.48
C LYS A 314 2.53 16.88 -8.63
N MET A 315 1.35 16.37 -8.32
CA MET A 315 0.31 16.12 -9.32
C MET A 315 -0.39 17.42 -9.72
N ARG A 316 -0.99 17.42 -10.90
CA ARG A 316 -1.87 18.49 -11.36
C ARG A 316 -3.12 18.57 -10.47
N SER A 317 -3.67 19.77 -10.32
CA SER A 317 -4.82 20.00 -9.44
C SER A 317 -6.19 19.82 -10.13
N ARG A 318 -6.24 19.81 -11.46
CA ARG A 318 -7.44 19.71 -12.30
C ARG A 318 -7.08 19.07 -13.64
N ASP A 319 -8.09 18.70 -14.43
CA ASP A 319 -7.92 18.09 -15.76
C ASP A 319 -7.02 16.84 -15.68
N LEU A 320 -7.20 16.11 -14.57
CA LEU A 320 -6.52 14.85 -14.32
C LEU A 320 -7.08 13.78 -15.26
N ILE A 321 -6.18 12.97 -15.79
CA ILE A 321 -6.49 11.92 -16.74
C ILE A 321 -6.48 10.60 -15.97
N LEU A 322 -7.69 10.05 -15.79
CA LEU A 322 -7.86 8.77 -15.12
C LEU A 322 -7.25 7.64 -15.95
N ASP A 323 -6.77 6.63 -15.25
CA ASP A 323 -6.46 5.35 -15.87
C ASP A 323 -7.71 4.80 -16.58
N GLU A 324 -7.56 4.18 -17.75
CA GLU A 324 -8.72 3.69 -18.49
C GLU A 324 -9.45 2.60 -17.71
N ASP A 325 -8.77 1.62 -17.12
CA ASP A 325 -9.43 0.53 -16.40
C ASP A 325 -10.26 1.07 -15.22
N MET A 326 -9.75 2.08 -14.52
CA MET A 326 -10.51 2.81 -13.49
C MET A 326 -11.74 3.51 -14.08
N LEU A 327 -11.61 4.14 -15.24
CA LEU A 327 -12.73 4.80 -15.93
C LEU A 327 -13.83 3.80 -16.32
N TRP A 328 -13.45 2.63 -16.84
CA TRP A 328 -14.38 1.52 -17.13
C TRP A 328 -15.06 1.03 -15.85
N ALA A 329 -14.30 0.80 -14.77
CA ALA A 329 -14.86 0.37 -13.50
C ALA A 329 -15.84 1.39 -12.91
N LEU A 330 -15.58 2.70 -13.06
CA LEU A 330 -16.51 3.77 -12.68
C LEU A 330 -17.75 3.82 -13.59
N GLY A 331 -17.58 3.52 -14.88
CA GLY A 331 -18.65 3.36 -15.86
C GLY A 331 -19.61 2.21 -15.52
N ASP A 332 -19.07 1.12 -15.00
CA ASP A 332 -19.84 -0.07 -14.59
C ASP A 332 -20.62 0.11 -13.28
N LEU A 333 -20.26 1.08 -12.43
CA LEU A 333 -20.98 1.30 -11.17
C LEU A 333 -22.47 1.63 -11.41
N PRO A 334 -23.38 1.16 -10.55
CA PRO A 334 -24.80 1.43 -10.69
C PRO A 334 -25.14 2.91 -10.47
N ASP A 335 -26.06 3.43 -11.29
CA ASP A 335 -26.57 4.80 -11.13
C ASP A 335 -27.35 4.97 -9.83
N GLN A 336 -28.01 3.91 -9.38
CA GLN A 336 -28.61 3.85 -8.04
C GLN A 336 -27.55 3.45 -7.01
N TYR A 337 -27.65 4.02 -5.81
CA TYR A 337 -26.71 3.73 -4.73
C TYR A 337 -26.78 2.25 -4.32
N ASP A 338 -25.68 1.51 -4.55
CA ASP A 338 -25.47 0.16 -4.04
C ASP A 338 -24.12 0.07 -3.34
N PHE A 339 -24.12 -0.14 -2.02
CA PHE A 339 -22.86 -0.17 -1.27
C PHE A 339 -21.95 -1.34 -1.68
N GLY A 340 -22.51 -2.48 -2.13
CA GLY A 340 -21.73 -3.65 -2.51
C GLY A 340 -20.82 -3.36 -3.71
N ALA A 341 -21.39 -2.84 -4.79
CA ALA A 341 -20.64 -2.48 -6.00
C ALA A 341 -19.59 -1.40 -5.72
N TYR A 342 -19.98 -0.32 -5.02
CA TYR A 342 -19.05 0.77 -4.71
C TYR A 342 -17.95 0.36 -3.71
N SER A 343 -18.24 -0.52 -2.75
CA SER A 343 -17.23 -1.02 -1.80
C SER A 343 -16.20 -1.93 -2.48
N GLN A 344 -16.60 -2.71 -3.49
CA GLN A 344 -15.67 -3.49 -4.30
C GLN A 344 -14.73 -2.59 -5.10
N PHE A 345 -15.25 -1.51 -5.68
CA PHE A 345 -14.42 -0.51 -6.36
C PHE A 345 -13.31 0.04 -5.44
N PHE A 346 -13.63 0.39 -4.19
CA PHE A 346 -12.60 0.84 -3.23
C PHE A 346 -11.63 -0.26 -2.79
N ASN A 347 -12.03 -1.52 -2.85
CA ASN A 347 -11.14 -2.64 -2.59
C ASN A 347 -10.11 -2.82 -3.72
N GLU A 348 -10.50 -2.56 -4.97
CA GLU A 348 -9.66 -2.71 -6.16
C GLU A 348 -8.77 -1.49 -6.44
N TYR A 349 -9.30 -0.27 -6.27
CA TYR A 349 -8.60 0.99 -6.60
C TYR A 349 -8.18 1.80 -5.36
N GLY A 350 -8.51 1.34 -4.15
CA GLY A 350 -8.20 2.06 -2.92
C GLY A 350 -9.19 3.18 -2.61
N THR A 351 -8.93 3.89 -1.51
CA THR A 351 -9.84 4.93 -0.97
C THR A 351 -9.34 6.35 -1.23
N HIS A 352 -8.06 6.49 -1.56
CA HIS A 352 -7.36 7.75 -1.77
C HIS A 352 -6.45 7.64 -3.00
N TYR A 353 -5.96 8.79 -3.46
CA TYR A 353 -4.94 8.89 -4.50
C TYR A 353 -3.85 9.88 -4.04
N VAL A 354 -2.65 9.75 -4.60
CA VAL A 354 -1.51 10.59 -4.23
C VAL A 354 -1.59 11.95 -4.93
N THR A 355 -1.38 13.03 -4.20
CA THR A 355 -1.39 14.41 -4.72
C THR A 355 0.00 15.02 -4.83
N GLU A 356 0.90 14.66 -3.93
CA GLU A 356 2.31 15.06 -3.96
C GLU A 356 3.13 14.06 -3.16
N GLY A 357 4.44 14.02 -3.41
CA GLY A 357 5.31 13.16 -2.63
C GLY A 357 6.76 13.15 -3.07
N THR A 358 7.51 12.33 -2.36
CA THR A 358 8.93 12.06 -2.55
C THR A 358 9.07 10.60 -3.00
N MET A 359 9.83 10.43 -4.08
CA MET A 359 10.26 9.15 -4.63
C MET A 359 11.62 8.78 -4.05
N GLY A 360 11.86 7.49 -3.88
CA GLY A 360 13.11 7.02 -3.31
C GLY A 360 13.13 5.54 -2.98
N GLY A 361 13.89 5.22 -1.94
CA GLY A 361 13.96 3.89 -1.34
C GLY A 361 13.83 3.97 0.17
N VAL A 362 13.25 2.93 0.75
CA VAL A 362 13.24 2.75 2.21
C VAL A 362 13.86 1.41 2.55
N LEU A 363 14.82 1.44 3.46
CA LEU A 363 15.35 0.28 4.15
C LEU A 363 14.95 0.35 5.62
N ASP A 364 14.07 -0.55 6.05
CA ASP A 364 13.54 -0.58 7.41
C ASP A 364 13.91 -1.90 8.07
N TYR A 365 14.98 -1.89 8.86
CA TYR A 365 15.53 -3.06 9.54
C TYR A 365 15.16 -3.03 11.01
N VAL A 366 14.52 -4.10 11.47
CA VAL A 366 14.07 -4.24 12.84
C VAL A 366 14.77 -5.44 13.46
N ALA A 367 15.71 -5.18 14.35
CA ALA A 367 16.33 -6.21 15.17
C ALA A 367 15.51 -6.43 16.45
N VAL A 368 15.07 -7.67 16.64
CA VAL A 368 14.41 -8.13 17.86
C VAL A 368 15.50 -8.53 18.85
N VAL A 369 15.53 -7.89 20.02
CA VAL A 369 16.64 -8.00 20.98
C VAL A 369 16.17 -8.52 22.33
N ASN A 370 16.91 -9.46 22.91
CA ASN A 370 16.64 -9.99 24.24
C ASN A 370 17.13 -9.02 25.32
N LYS A 371 16.21 -8.46 26.11
CA LYS A 371 16.52 -7.44 27.11
C LYS A 371 17.48 -7.93 28.20
N ASN A 372 17.32 -9.18 28.63
CA ASN A 372 18.14 -9.76 29.69
C ASN A 372 19.57 -10.02 29.21
N ALA A 373 19.74 -10.37 27.94
CA ALA A 373 21.05 -10.51 27.33
C ALA A 373 21.71 -9.16 27.03
N MET A 374 20.94 -8.13 26.64
CA MET A 374 21.47 -6.77 26.49
C MET A 374 22.04 -6.26 27.81
N LYS A 375 21.30 -6.41 28.92
CA LYS A 375 21.77 -6.05 30.27
C LYS A 375 23.02 -6.82 30.67
N ARG A 376 23.04 -8.15 30.47
CA ARG A 376 24.19 -9.01 30.80
C ARG A 376 25.46 -8.64 30.04
N ASN A 377 25.32 -8.11 28.84
CA ASN A 377 26.44 -7.73 27.98
C ASN A 377 26.72 -6.22 27.96
N GLU A 378 26.06 -5.43 28.82
CA GLU A 378 26.17 -3.96 28.87
C GLU A 378 25.96 -3.27 27.51
N MET A 379 25.03 -3.81 26.70
CA MET A 379 24.71 -3.31 25.38
C MET A 379 23.50 -2.38 25.40
N THR A 380 23.60 -1.25 24.71
CA THR A 380 22.47 -0.32 24.49
C THR A 380 21.83 -0.53 23.12
N GLY A 381 20.55 -0.19 22.98
CA GLY A 381 19.85 -0.29 21.69
C GLY A 381 20.51 0.56 20.59
N LEU A 382 21.03 1.74 20.96
CA LEU A 382 21.79 2.62 20.08
C LEU A 382 23.09 1.98 19.57
N GLN A 383 23.81 1.24 20.41
CA GLN A 383 25.01 0.50 19.98
C GLN A 383 24.67 -0.61 18.99
N ILE A 384 23.54 -1.30 19.20
CA ILE A 384 23.07 -2.34 18.27
C ILE A 384 22.70 -1.71 16.92
N GLY A 385 21.94 -0.61 16.94
CA GLY A 385 21.58 0.12 15.72
C GLY A 385 22.79 0.65 14.97
N ALA A 386 23.78 1.21 15.69
CA ALA A 386 25.05 1.62 15.10
C ALA A 386 25.84 0.44 14.50
N CYS A 387 25.85 -0.74 15.14
CA CYS A 387 26.48 -1.92 14.56
C CYS A 387 25.77 -2.40 13.28
N LEU A 388 24.44 -2.37 13.25
CA LEU A 388 23.66 -2.69 12.05
C LEU A 388 23.94 -1.69 10.92
N GLY A 389 24.03 -0.40 11.26
CA GLY A 389 24.44 0.65 10.32
C GLY A 389 25.83 0.38 9.74
N LEU A 390 26.82 0.12 10.61
CA LEU A 390 28.19 -0.17 10.18
C LEU A 390 28.30 -1.40 9.27
N SER A 391 27.53 -2.45 9.52
CA SER A 391 27.52 -3.63 8.64
C SER A 391 26.98 -3.33 7.23
N LEU A 392 26.13 -2.31 7.12
CA LEU A 392 25.60 -1.79 5.86
C LEU A 392 26.44 -0.63 5.29
N GLY A 393 27.56 -0.27 5.94
CA GLY A 393 28.40 0.86 5.53
C GLY A 393 27.79 2.24 5.84
N LEU A 394 26.83 2.30 6.76
CA LEU A 394 26.08 3.49 7.17
C LEU A 394 26.66 4.11 8.45
N THR A 395 26.45 5.41 8.63
CA THR A 395 26.94 6.18 9.78
C THR A 395 25.79 6.78 10.56
N VAL A 396 25.27 6.00 11.52
CA VAL A 396 24.07 6.35 12.26
C VAL A 396 24.42 7.11 13.55
N GLY A 397 24.02 8.38 13.64
CA GLY A 397 24.18 9.24 14.83
C GLY A 397 25.45 10.10 14.88
N GLN A 398 25.45 11.10 15.77
CA GLN A 398 26.51 12.10 15.87
C GLN A 398 27.84 11.47 16.32
N SER A 399 28.83 11.60 15.45
CA SER A 399 30.23 11.25 15.64
C SER A 399 30.80 11.83 16.94
N THR A 400 30.99 10.98 17.95
CA THR A 400 32.13 11.10 18.87
C THR A 400 32.73 9.72 19.08
N SER A 401 33.84 9.48 18.38
CA SER A 401 34.83 8.42 18.67
C SER A 401 34.26 7.17 19.32
N ILE A 402 33.45 6.39 18.60
CA ILE A 402 33.17 5.05 19.07
C ILE A 402 34.43 4.24 18.81
N SER A 403 35.33 4.25 19.80
CA SER A 403 36.26 3.16 20.04
C SER A 403 35.42 1.93 20.42
N VAL A 404 34.61 1.45 19.47
CA VAL A 404 34.05 0.10 19.53
C VAL A 404 35.30 -0.74 19.50
N LYS A 405 35.76 -1.22 20.67
CA LYS A 405 36.70 -2.33 20.71
C LYS A 405 36.14 -3.34 19.70
N GLY A 406 36.87 -3.59 18.60
CA GLY A 406 36.37 -4.32 17.42
C GLY A 406 35.71 -5.68 17.71
N LYS A 407 35.79 -6.16 18.96
CA LYS A 407 35.03 -7.27 19.54
C LYS A 407 33.51 -7.08 19.61
N VAL A 408 32.95 -5.88 19.73
CA VAL A 408 31.49 -5.71 19.96
C VAL A 408 30.69 -5.83 18.65
N CYS A 409 30.96 -5.00 17.64
CA CYS A 409 30.33 -5.17 16.33
C CYS A 409 30.92 -6.36 15.55
N GLY A 410 32.14 -6.81 15.84
CA GLY A 410 32.71 -8.01 15.22
C GLY A 410 31.91 -9.30 15.47
N LYS A 411 31.06 -9.35 16.51
CA LYS A 411 30.11 -10.45 16.74
C LYS A 411 28.75 -10.25 16.05
N VAL A 412 28.42 -9.02 15.67
CA VAL A 412 27.14 -8.62 15.04
C VAL A 412 27.28 -8.60 13.51
N ALA A 413 28.38 -8.05 12.99
CA ALA A 413 28.66 -7.90 11.57
C ALA A 413 28.97 -9.23 10.86
N THR A 414 29.55 -10.22 11.53
CA THR A 414 29.78 -11.56 10.96
C THR A 414 28.52 -12.43 10.89
N LYS A 415 27.34 -11.94 11.28
CA LYS A 415 26.14 -12.77 11.51
C LYS A 415 24.88 -12.33 10.75
N ILE A 416 24.97 -11.33 9.87
CA ILE A 416 23.91 -11.01 8.91
C ILE A 416 23.87 -12.06 7.77
N SER A 417 24.91 -12.89 7.66
CA SER A 417 24.86 -14.19 6.98
C SER A 417 24.05 -15.18 7.83
N ILE A 418 22.83 -15.42 7.37
CA ILE A 418 21.84 -16.36 7.89
C ILE A 418 22.45 -17.76 8.00
N ASP A 419 22.72 -18.23 9.23
CA ASP A 419 22.34 -19.58 9.70
C ASP A 419 22.62 -19.85 11.19
N ASP A 420 23.35 -18.98 11.90
CA ASP A 420 23.70 -19.27 13.30
C ASP A 420 22.87 -18.48 14.31
N LYS A 421 21.85 -19.15 14.87
CA LYS A 421 21.28 -18.80 16.18
C LYS A 421 22.43 -18.59 17.17
N SER A 422 22.57 -17.35 17.65
CA SER A 422 23.34 -16.89 18.83
C SER A 422 24.38 -15.80 18.56
N SER A 423 23.95 -14.58 18.25
CA SER A 423 24.46 -13.51 19.12
C SER A 423 23.69 -13.67 20.45
N SER A 424 24.31 -13.51 21.62
CA SER A 424 23.59 -13.76 22.88
C SER A 424 22.38 -12.83 23.09
N ALA A 425 22.25 -11.74 22.32
CA ALA A 425 21.28 -10.67 22.54
C ALA A 425 20.33 -10.32 21.37
N ILE A 426 20.59 -10.73 20.13
CA ILE A 426 19.65 -10.54 19.00
C ILE A 426 18.96 -11.87 18.73
N GLU A 427 17.64 -11.88 18.83
CA GLU A 427 16.77 -13.04 18.61
C GLU A 427 16.42 -13.21 17.13
N ASP A 428 16.17 -12.09 16.43
CA ASP A 428 15.76 -12.09 15.02
C ASP A 428 16.05 -10.73 14.37
N VAL A 429 16.15 -10.69 13.04
CA VAL A 429 16.28 -9.46 12.25
C VAL A 429 15.29 -9.51 11.09
N LEU A 430 14.32 -8.61 11.14
CA LEU A 430 13.29 -8.47 10.12
C LEU A 430 13.64 -7.29 9.23
N GLY A 431 13.76 -7.53 7.94
CA GLY A 431 14.04 -6.49 6.95
C GLY A 431 12.83 -6.22 6.07
N PHE A 432 12.53 -4.95 5.88
CA PHE A 432 11.53 -4.49 4.93
C PHE A 432 12.16 -3.45 4.00
N VAL A 433 12.10 -3.71 2.69
CA VAL A 433 12.72 -2.86 1.67
C VAL A 433 11.65 -2.38 0.70
N LYS A 434 11.60 -1.06 0.45
CA LYS A 434 10.77 -0.43 -0.59
C LYS A 434 11.66 0.19 -1.64
N GLY A 435 11.26 0.03 -2.90
CA GLY A 435 11.97 0.59 -4.04
C GLY A 435 13.25 -0.17 -4.36
N GLY A 436 13.72 0.04 -5.58
CA GLY A 436 14.93 -0.56 -6.12
C GLY A 436 14.71 -2.01 -6.53
N HIS A 437 15.74 -2.58 -7.13
CA HIS A 437 15.78 -4.01 -7.40
C HIS A 437 16.43 -4.70 -6.21
N THR A 438 15.62 -5.45 -5.46
CA THR A 438 16.13 -6.39 -4.47
C THR A 438 16.30 -7.71 -5.20
N GLY A 439 17.54 -8.20 -5.32
CA GLY A 439 17.79 -9.47 -6.00
C GLY A 439 16.90 -10.59 -5.45
N SER A 440 16.40 -11.46 -6.33
CA SER A 440 15.51 -12.59 -5.98
C SER A 440 16.07 -13.38 -4.80
N SER A 441 15.55 -13.14 -3.60
CA SER A 441 15.86 -13.94 -2.43
C SER A 441 14.60 -14.14 -1.61
N THR A 442 13.88 -15.20 -1.97
CA THR A 442 12.85 -15.79 -1.11
C THR A 442 13.48 -16.20 0.22
N GLY A 443 13.11 -15.53 1.30
CA GLY A 443 13.44 -15.92 2.68
C GLY A 443 14.74 -15.36 3.29
N SER A 444 15.50 -14.52 2.59
CA SER A 444 16.67 -13.82 3.15
C SER A 444 16.44 -12.31 3.26
N LEU A 445 17.15 -11.64 4.18
CA LEU A 445 17.32 -10.18 4.11
C LEU A 445 17.87 -9.81 2.73
N ALA A 446 17.16 -8.96 1.99
CA ALA A 446 17.53 -8.59 0.62
C ALA A 446 18.85 -7.79 0.54
N ILE A 447 19.23 -7.09 1.62
CA ILE A 447 20.40 -6.22 1.70
C ILE A 447 21.24 -6.65 2.91
N LYS A 448 22.35 -7.33 2.67
CA LYS A 448 23.09 -8.04 3.73
C LYS A 448 24.36 -7.32 4.17
N ASP A 449 24.87 -6.41 3.34
CA ASP A 449 26.16 -5.77 3.52
C ASP A 449 26.22 -4.40 2.81
N ALA A 450 27.32 -3.68 3.02
CA ALA A 450 27.54 -2.38 2.40
C ALA A 450 27.50 -2.41 0.86
N LYS A 451 27.92 -3.52 0.24
CA LYS A 451 27.93 -3.65 -1.22
C LYS A 451 26.50 -3.79 -1.76
N SER A 452 25.71 -4.69 -1.19
CA SER A 452 24.29 -4.85 -1.55
C SER A 452 23.47 -3.59 -1.25
N TYR A 453 23.81 -2.84 -0.20
CA TYR A 453 23.19 -1.53 0.05
C TYR A 453 23.51 -0.53 -1.05
N GLN A 454 24.76 -0.43 -1.48
CA GLN A 454 25.17 0.45 -2.58
C GLN A 454 24.53 0.04 -3.91
N ASP A 455 24.44 -1.25 -4.20
CA ASP A 455 23.83 -1.75 -5.44
C ASP A 455 22.31 -1.53 -5.44
N TRP A 456 21.64 -1.72 -4.30
CA TRP A 456 20.26 -1.30 -4.10
C TRP A 456 20.10 0.21 -4.33
N GLY A 457 20.94 1.03 -3.71
CA GLY A 457 20.91 2.49 -3.85
C GLY A 457 21.04 2.95 -5.31
N LYS A 458 21.90 2.31 -6.10
CA LYS A 458 22.02 2.59 -7.55
C LYS A 458 20.74 2.23 -8.32
N SER A 459 20.06 1.16 -7.92
CA SER A 459 18.83 0.70 -8.60
C SER A 459 17.62 1.61 -8.35
N LEU A 460 17.63 2.40 -7.28
CA LEU A 460 16.55 3.35 -6.93
C LEU A 460 16.35 4.44 -7.98
N LYS A 461 17.37 4.74 -8.78
CA LYS A 461 17.27 5.65 -9.91
C LYS A 461 16.23 5.19 -10.95
N TYR A 462 16.15 3.89 -11.16
CA TYR A 462 15.30 3.28 -12.19
C TYR A 462 13.93 2.87 -11.67
N ASN A 463 13.89 2.33 -10.44
CA ASN A 463 12.67 1.82 -9.84
C ASN A 463 12.47 2.40 -8.43
N PRO A 464 12.26 3.71 -8.28
CA PRO A 464 11.97 4.28 -6.97
C PRO A 464 10.57 3.87 -6.50
N ALA A 465 10.39 3.82 -5.18
CA ALA A 465 9.08 3.71 -4.53
C ALA A 465 8.68 5.05 -3.91
N LEU A 466 7.39 5.22 -3.62
CA LEU A 466 6.91 6.34 -2.81
C LEU A 466 7.33 6.14 -1.36
N ILE A 467 8.02 7.14 -0.80
CA ILE A 467 8.54 7.10 0.58
C ILE A 467 7.72 8.01 1.50
N GLU A 468 7.43 9.22 1.06
CA GLU A 468 6.65 10.24 1.77
C GLU A 468 5.68 10.85 0.77
N PHE A 469 4.43 11.03 1.14
CA PHE A 469 3.42 11.48 0.20
C PHE A 469 2.19 12.01 0.92
N GLU A 470 1.48 12.91 0.26
CA GLU A 470 0.15 13.35 0.65
C GLU A 470 -0.90 12.67 -0.22
N VAL A 471 -2.05 12.37 0.38
CA VAL A 471 -3.18 11.77 -0.34
C VAL A 471 -4.46 12.58 -0.20
N SER A 472 -5.33 12.46 -1.19
CA SER A 472 -6.69 12.99 -1.17
C SER A 472 -7.71 11.88 -1.45
N PRO A 473 -8.97 12.00 -0.97
CA PRO A 473 -9.99 10.98 -1.22
C PRO A 473 -10.23 10.75 -2.71
N ILE A 474 -10.41 9.49 -3.11
CA ILE A 474 -10.53 9.10 -4.52
C ILE A 474 -11.76 9.72 -5.22
N TYR A 475 -12.81 10.07 -4.48
CA TYR A 475 -13.97 10.76 -5.08
C TYR A 475 -13.66 12.21 -5.47
N GLU A 476 -12.66 12.87 -4.85
CA GLU A 476 -12.20 14.19 -5.30
C GLU A 476 -11.38 14.07 -6.58
N LEU A 477 -10.63 12.98 -6.77
CA LEU A 477 -9.95 12.70 -8.04
C LEU A 477 -10.94 12.66 -9.20
N VAL A 478 -12.03 11.89 -9.07
CA VAL A 478 -13.07 11.80 -10.12
C VAL A 478 -13.66 13.17 -10.41
N ARG A 479 -13.90 14.00 -9.39
CA ARG A 479 -14.40 15.37 -9.54
C ARG A 479 -13.43 16.30 -10.26
N LEU A 480 -12.12 16.11 -10.07
CA LEU A 480 -11.07 16.94 -10.67
C LEU A 480 -10.54 16.38 -12.01
N SER A 481 -11.10 15.27 -12.46
CA SER A 481 -10.73 14.60 -13.70
C SER A 481 -11.47 15.13 -14.92
N THR A 482 -11.00 14.79 -16.11
CA THR A 482 -11.70 15.06 -17.37
C THR A 482 -13.01 14.27 -17.51
N ALA A 483 -13.21 13.20 -16.72
CA ALA A 483 -14.42 12.38 -16.69
C ALA A 483 -15.50 12.90 -15.71
N ALA A 484 -15.28 14.06 -15.07
CA ALA A 484 -16.18 14.59 -14.04
C ALA A 484 -17.62 14.81 -14.55
N GLU A 485 -17.78 15.29 -15.79
CA GLU A 485 -19.11 15.52 -16.40
C GLU A 485 -19.82 14.20 -16.70
N GLN A 486 -19.10 13.21 -17.26
CA GLN A 486 -19.63 11.86 -17.53
C GLN A 486 -20.09 11.17 -16.24
N LEU A 487 -19.37 11.36 -15.13
CA LEU A 487 -19.61 10.66 -13.86
C LEU A 487 -20.37 11.52 -12.82
N ARG A 488 -20.96 12.65 -13.25
CA ARG A 488 -21.58 13.64 -12.37
C ARG A 488 -22.68 13.06 -11.48
N THR A 489 -23.47 12.12 -11.99
CA THR A 489 -24.55 11.44 -11.25
C THR A 489 -24.03 10.48 -10.18
N LYS A 490 -22.86 9.87 -10.42
CA LYS A 490 -22.25 8.86 -9.54
C LYS A 490 -21.39 9.47 -8.43
N LEU A 491 -20.89 10.70 -8.61
CA LEU A 491 -20.03 11.39 -7.63
C LEU A 491 -20.64 11.47 -6.20
N PRO A 492 -21.92 11.85 -6.01
CA PRO A 492 -22.53 11.87 -4.68
C PRO A 492 -22.58 10.48 -4.04
N HIS A 493 -22.88 9.44 -4.82
CA HIS A 493 -22.91 8.05 -4.38
C HIS A 493 -21.50 7.56 -4.01
N LEU A 494 -20.49 7.90 -4.81
CA LEU A 494 -19.09 7.57 -4.54
C LEU A 494 -18.63 8.18 -3.20
N LYS A 495 -18.98 9.45 -2.95
CA LYS A 495 -18.70 10.11 -1.67
C LYS A 495 -19.41 9.43 -0.50
N MET A 496 -20.70 9.10 -0.65
CA MET A 496 -21.48 8.41 0.38
C MET A 496 -20.89 7.02 0.69
N ALA A 497 -20.61 6.24 -0.35
CA ALA A 497 -20.01 4.92 -0.22
C ALA A 497 -18.63 4.99 0.42
N TRP A 498 -17.82 6.00 0.10
CA TRP A 498 -16.52 6.20 0.74
C TRP A 498 -16.67 6.43 2.25
N GLU A 499 -17.62 7.28 2.67
CA GLU A 499 -17.88 7.54 4.09
C GLU A 499 -18.38 6.28 4.81
N GLU A 500 -19.20 5.47 4.15
CA GLU A 500 -19.71 4.19 4.66
C GLU A 500 -18.61 3.11 4.71
N TYR A 501 -17.74 3.03 3.70
CA TYR A 501 -16.62 2.08 3.62
C TYR A 501 -15.61 2.33 4.74
N MET A 502 -15.20 3.59 4.92
CA MET A 502 -14.27 4.00 5.98
C MET A 502 -14.83 3.76 7.40
N GLN A 503 -16.14 3.61 7.56
CA GLN A 503 -16.79 3.24 8.82
C GLN A 503 -16.93 1.73 8.98
N ASN A 504 -17.36 1.02 7.94
CA ASN A 504 -17.62 -0.41 7.98
C ASN A 504 -16.36 -1.25 8.19
N PHE A 505 -15.25 -0.85 7.55
CA PHE A 505 -13.95 -1.51 7.65
C PHE A 505 -13.02 -0.83 8.65
N ASN A 506 -13.57 0.05 9.49
CA ASN A 506 -12.78 0.67 10.55
C ASN A 506 -12.46 -0.37 11.63
N PRO A 507 -11.19 -0.56 12.02
CA PRO A 507 -10.85 -1.44 13.14
C PRO A 507 -11.50 -1.07 14.47
N CYS A 508 -12.02 0.15 14.59
CA CYS A 508 -12.81 0.61 15.72
C CYS A 508 -14.09 -0.18 15.99
N ARG A 509 -14.46 -1.09 15.10
CA ARG A 509 -15.55 -2.05 15.31
C ARG A 509 -15.15 -3.23 16.21
N CYS A 510 -13.85 -3.46 16.40
CA CYS A 510 -13.36 -4.40 17.38
C CYS A 510 -13.71 -3.93 18.79
N ALA A 511 -13.95 -4.88 19.70
CA ALA A 511 -14.01 -4.57 21.12
C ALA A 511 -12.64 -4.02 21.58
N SER A 512 -12.67 -3.11 22.55
CA SER A 512 -11.47 -2.47 23.08
C SER A 512 -10.50 -3.49 23.68
N CYS A 513 -9.25 -3.43 23.24
CA CYS A 513 -8.15 -4.15 23.89
C CYS A 513 -7.80 -3.45 25.21
N LYS A 514 -7.80 -4.18 26.33
CA LYS A 514 -7.50 -3.59 27.65
C LYS A 514 -6.04 -3.10 27.70
N ASN A 515 -5.74 -2.26 28.69
CA ASN A 515 -4.38 -1.89 29.08
C ASN A 515 -3.47 -1.36 27.95
N ASN A 516 -3.99 -0.47 27.09
CA ASN A 516 -3.26 0.13 25.96
C ASN A 516 -2.87 -0.88 24.87
N GLY A 517 -3.56 -2.03 24.77
CA GLY A 517 -3.43 -2.94 23.64
C GLY A 517 -3.90 -2.29 22.33
N VAL A 518 -3.26 -2.67 21.22
CA VAL A 518 -3.62 -2.16 19.88
C VAL A 518 -4.52 -3.19 19.18
N PRO A 519 -5.76 -2.82 18.80
CA PRO A 519 -6.60 -3.70 18.01
C PRO A 519 -6.05 -3.82 16.58
N VAL A 520 -6.22 -4.99 15.98
CA VAL A 520 -5.90 -5.26 14.57
C VAL A 520 -7.08 -6.00 13.97
N LEU A 521 -7.63 -5.48 12.87
CA LEU A 521 -8.74 -6.09 12.14
C LEU A 521 -8.19 -6.81 10.89
N SER A 522 -8.19 -8.13 10.90
CA SER A 522 -7.87 -8.96 9.72
C SER A 522 -9.17 -9.53 9.18
N ARG A 523 -9.69 -8.94 8.10
CA ARG A 523 -10.98 -9.27 7.48
C ARG A 523 -12.13 -9.16 8.48
N THR A 524 -12.58 -10.30 9.01
CA THR A 524 -13.68 -10.40 9.99
C THR A 524 -13.20 -10.73 11.40
N ASP A 525 -11.88 -10.77 11.63
CA ASP A 525 -11.25 -11.18 12.88
C ASP A 525 -10.49 -10.03 13.54
N CYS A 526 -10.81 -9.78 14.80
CA CYS A 526 -10.15 -8.80 15.63
C CYS A 526 -9.15 -9.49 16.55
N SER A 527 -7.92 -9.01 16.56
CA SER A 527 -6.88 -9.46 17.50
C SER A 527 -6.29 -8.27 18.26
N CYS A 528 -5.76 -8.53 19.46
CA CYS A 528 -5.18 -7.52 20.32
C CYS A 528 -3.67 -7.73 20.44
N ILE A 529 -2.89 -6.72 20.09
CA ILE A 529 -1.44 -6.70 20.31
C ILE A 529 -1.19 -6.05 21.67
N CYS A 530 -0.68 -6.85 22.61
CA CYS A 530 -0.48 -6.44 23.99
C CYS A 530 0.86 -5.75 24.22
N LYS A 531 0.84 -4.76 25.12
CA LYS A 531 2.05 -4.09 25.60
C LYS A 531 2.85 -5.06 26.47
N ASN A 532 4.17 -4.89 26.52
CA ASN A 532 5.02 -5.74 27.36
C ASN A 532 4.56 -5.74 28.84
N GLY A 533 4.53 -6.92 29.45
CA GLY A 533 4.02 -7.16 30.80
C GLY A 533 2.51 -7.35 30.90
N TYR A 534 1.78 -7.27 29.79
CA TYR A 534 0.36 -7.61 29.70
C TYR A 534 0.17 -8.89 28.89
N ARG A 535 -0.77 -9.74 29.27
CA ARG A 535 -1.07 -11.03 28.61
C ARG A 535 -2.59 -11.26 28.55
N GLY A 536 -3.00 -12.37 27.94
CA GLY A 536 -4.40 -12.70 27.68
C GLY A 536 -4.87 -12.21 26.31
N ASP A 537 -6.02 -12.71 25.87
CA ASP A 537 -6.55 -12.45 24.53
C ASP A 537 -6.97 -10.98 24.33
N ALA A 538 -7.25 -10.27 25.42
CA ALA A 538 -7.61 -8.86 25.45
C ALA A 538 -6.56 -7.98 26.14
N CYS A 539 -5.38 -8.51 26.44
CA CYS A 539 -4.35 -7.84 27.24
C CYS A 539 -4.79 -7.53 28.68
N GLU A 540 -5.67 -8.36 29.23
CA GLU A 540 -6.30 -8.19 30.54
C GLU A 540 -5.39 -8.54 31.72
N GLU A 541 -4.50 -9.51 31.54
CA GLU A 541 -3.64 -10.01 32.61
C GLU A 541 -2.41 -9.12 32.76
N THR A 542 -2.05 -8.78 34.00
CA THR A 542 -0.84 -8.00 34.28
C THR A 542 -0.32 -8.26 35.68
N GLU A 543 1.00 -8.36 35.80
CA GLU A 543 1.69 -8.36 37.10
C GLU A 543 2.25 -6.95 37.44
N ARG A 544 2.09 -5.98 36.54
CA ARG A 544 2.58 -4.62 36.75
C ARG A 544 1.71 -3.87 37.76
N LYS A 545 2.35 -3.36 38.81
CA LYS A 545 1.79 -2.36 39.72
C LYS A 545 2.33 -0.98 39.32
N GLY A 546 1.50 -0.10 38.76
CA GLY A 546 1.93 1.24 38.34
C GLY A 546 0.85 2.04 37.59
N PRO A 547 1.08 3.35 37.35
CA PRO A 547 0.12 4.22 36.70
C PRO A 547 -0.21 3.75 35.29
N THR A 548 -1.51 3.62 34.99
CA THR A 548 -1.99 3.37 33.63
C THR A 548 -2.41 4.69 33.02
N HIS A 549 -1.68 5.15 32.00
CA HIS A 549 -2.06 6.35 31.25
C HIS A 549 -3.33 6.12 30.45
N GLY A 550 -4.19 7.13 30.44
CA GLY A 550 -5.40 7.14 29.64
C GLY A 550 -5.09 7.24 28.16
N ASP A 551 -5.78 6.46 27.34
CA ASP A 551 -5.75 6.59 25.88
C ASP A 551 -7.19 6.60 25.32
N TRP A 552 -7.40 7.38 24.24
CA TRP A 552 -8.75 7.59 23.73
C TRP A 552 -9.32 6.29 23.13
N SER A 553 -10.63 6.12 23.25
CA SER A 553 -11.38 5.22 22.42
C SER A 553 -11.37 5.69 20.97
N CYS A 554 -11.85 4.82 20.11
CA CYS A 554 -12.18 5.18 18.77
C CYS A 554 -13.16 6.35 18.69
N TRP A 555 -13.06 7.10 17.61
CA TRP A 555 -14.07 8.10 17.30
C TRP A 555 -15.41 7.41 17.02
N SER A 556 -16.49 7.99 17.53
CA SER A 556 -17.85 7.66 17.12
C SER A 556 -18.04 7.93 15.62
N SER A 557 -19.06 7.33 15.04
CA SER A 557 -19.58 7.78 13.75
C SER A 557 -19.87 9.29 13.79
N TRP A 558 -19.70 9.93 12.63
CA TRP A 558 -20.12 11.31 12.47
C TRP A 558 -21.64 11.39 12.64
N THR A 559 -22.11 12.43 13.34
CA THR A 559 -23.53 12.77 13.33
C THR A 559 -23.96 13.17 11.92
N PRO A 560 -25.27 13.04 11.60
CA PRO A 560 -25.83 13.68 10.42
C PRO A 560 -25.45 15.16 10.37
N CYS A 561 -25.37 15.72 9.15
CA CYS A 561 -25.10 17.14 8.98
C CYS A 561 -26.28 17.95 9.56
N VAL A 562 -26.03 18.72 10.61
CA VAL A 562 -27.02 19.61 11.21
C VAL A 562 -26.46 21.02 11.14
N SER A 563 -27.18 21.92 10.47
CA SER A 563 -26.79 23.33 10.28
C SER A 563 -25.38 23.48 9.68
N GLY A 564 -25.07 22.70 8.63
CA GLY A 564 -23.77 22.73 7.95
C GLY A 564 -22.59 22.20 8.78
N THR A 565 -22.86 21.49 9.89
CA THR A 565 -21.81 20.92 10.74
C THR A 565 -22.13 19.50 11.12
N LYS A 566 -21.15 18.60 11.00
CA LYS A 566 -21.18 17.26 11.59
C LYS A 566 -20.19 17.16 12.75
N THR A 567 -20.52 16.35 13.74
CA THR A 567 -19.71 16.18 14.95
C THR A 567 -19.44 14.72 15.23
N ARG A 568 -18.31 14.41 15.86
CA ARG A 568 -18.01 13.08 16.39
C ARG A 568 -17.32 13.19 17.74
N LYS A 569 -17.48 12.17 18.57
CA LYS A 569 -16.96 12.15 19.95
C LYS A 569 -16.06 10.94 20.16
N ARG A 570 -15.17 11.03 21.14
CA ARG A 570 -14.37 9.91 21.66
C ARG A 570 -14.25 10.04 23.17
N GLU A 571 -14.00 8.94 23.84
CA GLU A 571 -13.95 8.84 25.30
C GLU A 571 -12.56 8.40 25.75
N CYS A 572 -12.12 8.80 26.94
CA CYS A 572 -10.83 8.36 27.47
C CYS A 572 -11.00 7.01 28.18
N SER A 573 -11.27 5.96 27.42
CA SER A 573 -11.70 4.65 27.95
C SER A 573 -10.88 3.46 27.45
N ASN A 574 -9.85 3.65 26.63
CA ASN A 574 -9.08 2.55 26.05
C ASN A 574 -7.56 2.65 26.25
N PRO A 575 -7.07 2.58 27.50
CA PRO A 575 -7.76 2.39 28.77
C PRO A 575 -8.09 3.75 29.43
N PRO A 576 -8.96 3.79 30.45
CA PRO A 576 -9.08 4.97 31.31
C PRO A 576 -7.82 5.15 32.18
N PRO A 577 -7.48 6.38 32.57
CA PRO A 577 -6.34 6.62 33.46
C PRO A 577 -6.59 5.98 34.83
N LYS A 578 -5.62 5.24 35.36
CA LYS A 578 -5.66 4.60 36.69
C LYS A 578 -4.36 4.84 37.45
N ASP A 579 -4.42 4.74 38.77
CA ASP A 579 -3.28 4.77 39.69
C ASP A 579 -2.35 5.98 39.49
N GLY A 580 -2.95 7.16 39.24
CA GLY A 580 -2.21 8.41 39.00
C GLY A 580 -1.70 8.59 37.57
N GLY A 581 -2.16 7.77 36.62
CA GLY A 581 -1.82 7.91 35.21
C GLY A 581 -2.34 9.20 34.57
N LEU A 582 -1.54 9.75 33.66
CA LEU A 582 -1.89 10.92 32.84
C LEU A 582 -3.24 10.75 32.09
N PRO A 583 -4.06 11.82 32.00
CA PRO A 583 -5.29 11.82 31.22
C PRO A 583 -4.99 11.82 29.71
N CYS A 584 -5.99 11.45 28.91
CA CYS A 584 -5.88 11.51 27.46
C CYS A 584 -5.63 12.93 26.95
N GLN A 585 -4.61 13.10 26.12
CA GLN A 585 -4.27 14.41 25.53
C GLN A 585 -5.06 14.68 24.23
N GLY A 586 -5.52 15.92 24.05
CA GLY A 586 -6.29 16.38 22.89
C GLY A 586 -7.80 16.51 23.14
N SER A 587 -8.58 16.85 22.11
CA SER A 587 -10.03 17.06 22.24
C SER A 587 -10.82 15.74 22.24
N SER A 588 -11.87 15.65 23.06
CA SER A 588 -12.88 14.56 23.01
C SER A 588 -13.94 14.76 21.94
N ASN A 589 -14.04 15.98 21.37
CA ASN A 589 -15.06 16.35 20.38
C ASN A 589 -14.39 16.92 19.12
N GLN A 590 -14.84 16.48 17.95
CA GLN A 590 -14.44 17.06 16.68
C GLN A 590 -15.67 17.56 15.92
N LYS A 591 -15.54 18.73 15.29
CA LYS A 591 -16.55 19.32 14.41
C LYS A 591 -15.95 19.51 13.01
N LYS A 592 -16.72 19.23 11.97
CA LYS A 592 -16.33 19.45 10.57
C LYS A 592 -17.51 20.06 9.82
N HIS A 593 -17.24 21.00 8.93
CA HIS A 593 -18.26 21.49 8.01
C HIS A 593 -18.67 20.42 7.00
N CYS A 594 -19.95 20.42 6.74
CA CYS A 594 -20.65 19.72 5.68
C CYS A 594 -21.52 20.79 4.99
#